data_AF-J9GHD3-F1
#
_entry.id   AF-J9GHD3-F1
#
_cell.length_a   1.000
_cell.length_b   1.000
_cell.length_c   1.000
_cell.angle_alpha   90.00
_cell.angle_beta   90.00
_cell.angle_gamma   90.00
#
_symmetry.space_group_name_H-M   'P 1'
#
loop_
_entity.id
_entity.type
_entity.pdbx_description
1 polymer ?
#
loop_
_entity_poly.entity_id
_entity_poly.type
_entity_poly.pdbx_seq_one_letter_code
_entity_poly.pdbx_strand_id
1 'polypeptide(L)'
;MSEVGQPLLHQAASRRKSDVRDAAWIAECTMKDLIRGSFVPDEIVQRMRQCNRHIFDLNKEKVYKLTKLDALLQRCNIRISNYVSSTDSKSYKDVVKLLSEGIVDAEKLTEVIHGRTVKRVGKE
;
A
#
# COMPACT_ATOMS: atom_id res chain seq x y z
N MET A 1 11.59 24.19 -49.94
CA MET A 1 10.77 23.04 -49.50
C MET A 1 11.49 22.39 -48.32
N SER A 2 11.90 23.21 -47.33
CA SER A 2 11.25 23.36 -46.02
C SER A 2 11.22 22.06 -45.22
N GLU A 3 12.26 21.93 -44.39
CA GLU A 3 12.38 21.09 -43.21
C GLU A 3 11.05 20.93 -42.46
N VAL A 4 10.73 19.69 -42.08
CA VAL A 4 10.04 19.44 -40.81
C VAL A 4 10.73 18.24 -40.17
N GLY A 5 11.65 18.54 -39.25
CA GLY A 5 12.35 17.55 -38.46
C GLY A 5 11.37 16.61 -37.75
N GLN A 6 11.71 15.33 -37.71
CA GLN A 6 11.05 14.36 -36.85
C GLN A 6 11.16 14.86 -35.41
N PRO A 7 10.04 15.21 -34.73
CA PRO A 7 10.13 15.60 -33.34
C PRO A 7 10.48 14.35 -32.53
N LEU A 8 11.59 14.45 -31.80
CA LEU A 8 12.04 13.51 -30.78
C LEU A 8 10.87 12.91 -29.99
N LEU A 9 10.56 11.63 -30.21
CA LEU A 9 9.52 10.84 -29.56
C LEU A 9 9.84 10.52 -28.08
N HIS A 10 10.62 11.36 -27.42
CA HIS A 10 11.01 11.26 -26.02
C HIS A 10 10.78 12.60 -25.33
N GLN A 11 9.61 13.23 -25.54
CA GLN A 11 9.28 14.46 -24.85
C GLN A 11 8.68 14.16 -23.46
N ALA A 12 9.59 14.20 -22.47
CA ALA A 12 9.40 14.49 -21.06
C ALA A 12 7.95 14.45 -20.52
N ALA A 13 7.65 13.38 -19.78
CA ALA A 13 6.40 13.18 -19.04
C ALA A 13 6.27 14.18 -17.87
N SER A 14 5.77 15.39 -18.15
CA SER A 14 5.32 16.36 -17.14
C SER A 14 3.78 16.48 -17.07
N ARG A 15 3.02 15.67 -17.82
CA ARG A 15 1.55 15.75 -17.82
C ARG A 15 0.93 14.56 -17.10
N ARG A 16 -0.14 14.82 -16.34
CA ARG A 16 -0.96 13.80 -15.67
C ARG A 16 -1.33 12.71 -16.67
N LYS A 17 -1.02 11.47 -16.29
CA LYS A 17 -1.46 10.26 -16.98
C LYS A 17 -2.98 10.30 -17.14
N SER A 18 -3.48 9.99 -18.33
CA SER A 18 -4.90 9.95 -18.65
C SER A 18 -5.13 8.78 -19.59
N ASP A 19 -6.08 7.91 -19.24
CA ASP A 19 -6.38 6.70 -20.04
C ASP A 19 -6.73 7.04 -21.50
N VAL A 20 -7.33 8.20 -21.75
CA VAL A 20 -7.64 8.70 -23.10
C VAL A 20 -6.38 8.97 -23.91
N ARG A 21 -5.36 9.58 -23.29
CA ARG A 21 -4.09 9.91 -23.97
C ARG A 21 -3.22 8.68 -24.12
N ASP A 22 -3.25 7.78 -23.13
CA ASP A 22 -2.57 6.49 -23.20
C ASP A 22 -3.16 5.64 -24.35
N ALA A 23 -4.49 5.61 -24.50
CA ALA A 23 -5.15 4.91 -25.60
C ALA A 23 -4.79 5.51 -26.98
N ALA A 24 -4.80 6.84 -27.11
CA ALA A 24 -4.40 7.51 -28.34
C ALA A 24 -2.94 7.21 -28.70
N TRP A 25 -2.05 7.20 -27.71
CA TRP A 25 -0.63 6.87 -27.91
C TRP A 25 -0.43 5.39 -28.31
N ILE A 26 -1.14 4.46 -27.66
CA ILE A 26 -1.11 3.04 -28.05
C ILE A 26 -1.59 2.86 -29.49
N ALA A 27 -2.67 3.53 -29.90
CA ALA A 27 -3.18 3.48 -31.27
C ALA A 27 -2.15 4.01 -32.27
N GLU A 28 -1.47 5.12 -31.97
CA GLU A 28 -0.39 5.66 -32.79
C GLU A 28 0.80 4.68 -32.91
N CYS A 29 1.19 4.04 -31.81
CA CYS A 29 2.22 3.01 -31.82
C CYS A 29 1.81 1.79 -32.65
N THR A 30 0.56 1.36 -32.59
CA THR A 30 0.04 0.25 -33.42
C THR A 30 0.01 0.63 -34.90
N MET A 31 -0.44 1.85 -35.25
CA MET A 31 -0.45 2.32 -36.65
C MET A 31 0.94 2.44 -37.27
N LYS A 32 1.97 2.70 -36.44
CA LYS A 32 3.36 2.82 -36.87
C LYS A 32 4.15 1.51 -36.76
N ASP A 33 3.49 0.38 -36.51
CA ASP A 33 4.12 -0.94 -36.27
C ASP A 33 5.19 -0.95 -35.16
N LEU A 34 5.10 -0.02 -34.20
CA LEU A 34 6.02 0.07 -33.07
C LEU A 34 5.72 -0.96 -31.98
N ILE A 35 4.51 -1.53 -31.98
CA ILE A 35 4.05 -2.55 -31.02
C ILE A 35 3.21 -3.61 -31.74
N ARG A 36 3.30 -4.87 -31.30
CA ARG A 36 2.44 -5.95 -31.82
C ARG A 36 0.98 -5.73 -31.41
N GLY A 37 0.05 -5.93 -32.34
CA GLY A 37 -1.40 -5.71 -32.17
C GLY A 37 -2.09 -6.56 -31.08
N SER A 38 -1.40 -7.56 -30.53
CA SER A 38 -1.84 -8.33 -29.37
C SER A 38 -0.66 -9.00 -28.68
N PHE A 39 -0.17 -8.43 -27.59
CA PHE A 39 0.84 -9.08 -26.74
C PHE A 39 0.14 -9.78 -25.57
N VAL A 40 0.08 -11.11 -25.63
CA VAL A 40 -0.34 -11.95 -24.50
C VAL A 40 0.94 -12.54 -23.89
N PRO A 41 1.29 -12.21 -22.63
CA PRO A 41 2.46 -12.78 -21.98
C PRO A 41 2.32 -14.30 -21.79
N ASP A 42 3.43 -15.03 -21.66
CA ASP A 42 3.39 -16.45 -21.33
C ASP A 42 2.62 -16.72 -20.02
N GLU A 43 2.05 -17.91 -19.90
CA GLU A 43 1.19 -18.29 -18.76
C GLU A 43 1.87 -18.06 -17.40
N ILE A 44 3.17 -18.32 -17.30
CA ILE A 44 3.95 -18.11 -16.07
C ILE A 44 3.90 -16.63 -15.66
N VAL A 45 4.11 -15.72 -16.61
CA VAL A 45 4.09 -14.28 -16.37
C VAL A 45 2.69 -13.81 -15.98
N GLN A 46 1.66 -14.34 -16.65
CA GLN A 46 0.27 -14.03 -16.31
C GLN A 46 -0.08 -14.46 -14.88
N ARG A 47 0.31 -15.68 -14.48
CA ARG A 47 0.10 -16.22 -13.14
C ARG A 47 0.83 -15.41 -12.08
N MET A 48 2.10 -15.04 -12.32
CA MET A 48 2.85 -14.16 -11.42
C MET A 48 2.17 -12.79 -11.24
N ARG A 49 1.66 -12.19 -12.32
CA ARG A 49 0.90 -10.93 -12.26
C ARG A 49 -0.39 -11.08 -11.45
N GLN A 50 -1.09 -12.21 -11.59
CA GLN A 50 -2.29 -12.49 -10.80
C GLN A 50 -1.98 -12.64 -9.31
N CYS A 51 -0.93 -13.39 -8.95
CA CYS A 51 -0.47 -13.51 -7.57
C CYS A 51 -0.08 -12.15 -6.98
N ASN A 52 0.67 -11.34 -7.73
CA ASN A 52 1.05 -9.99 -7.28
C ASN A 52 -0.17 -9.11 -7.03
N ARG A 53 -1.14 -9.08 -7.95
CA ARG A 53 -2.40 -8.33 -7.75
C ARG A 53 -3.11 -8.79 -6.48
N HIS A 54 -3.23 -10.10 -6.28
CA HIS A 54 -3.84 -10.64 -5.08
C HIS A 54 -3.09 -10.24 -3.80
N ILE A 55 -1.75 -10.26 -3.80
CA ILE A 55 -0.93 -9.78 -2.68
C ILE A 55 -1.19 -8.29 -2.40
N PHE A 56 -1.30 -7.46 -3.45
CA PHE A 56 -1.62 -6.04 -3.30
C PHE A 56 -3.01 -5.84 -2.68
N ASP A 57 -4.01 -6.58 -3.14
CA ASP A 57 -5.37 -6.50 -2.62
C ASP A 57 -5.43 -6.90 -1.13
N LEU A 58 -4.79 -8.02 -0.76
CA LEU A 58 -4.70 -8.48 0.62
C LEU A 58 -3.98 -7.46 1.53
N ASN A 59 -2.90 -6.86 1.04
CA ASN A 59 -2.19 -5.82 1.80
C ASN A 59 -3.06 -4.58 2.01
N LYS A 60 -3.81 -4.17 0.98
CA LYS A 60 -4.75 -3.03 1.08
C LYS A 60 -5.85 -3.31 2.09
N GLU A 61 -6.43 -4.51 2.07
CA GLU A 61 -7.42 -4.93 3.05
C GLU A 61 -6.85 -4.97 4.47
N LYS A 62 -5.65 -5.50 4.64
CA LYS A 62 -4.96 -5.55 5.94
C LYS A 62 -4.80 -4.15 6.53
N VAL A 63 -4.28 -3.20 5.73
CA VAL A 63 -4.11 -1.80 6.17
C VAL A 63 -5.47 -1.20 6.52
N TYR A 64 -6.48 -1.39 5.69
CA TYR A 64 -7.84 -0.89 5.97
C TYR A 64 -8.38 -1.41 7.31
N LYS A 65 -8.25 -2.72 7.57
CA LYS A 65 -8.69 -3.35 8.82
C LYS A 65 -7.93 -2.80 10.03
N LEU A 66 -6.61 -2.62 9.93
CA LEU A 66 -5.79 -2.04 11.00
C LEU A 66 -6.20 -0.59 11.31
N THR A 67 -6.45 0.23 10.29
CA THR A 67 -6.93 1.60 10.48
C THR A 67 -8.30 1.65 11.14
N LYS A 68 -9.22 0.74 10.77
CA LYS A 68 -10.54 0.64 11.42
C LYS A 68 -10.40 0.24 12.89
N LEU A 69 -9.50 -0.68 13.19
CA LEU A 69 -9.22 -1.11 14.55
C LEU A 69 -8.69 0.04 15.40
N ASP A 70 -7.70 0.78 14.89
CA ASP A 70 -7.15 1.95 15.58
C ASP A 70 -8.22 3.02 15.82
N ALA A 71 -9.07 3.30 14.83
CA ALA A 71 -10.17 4.24 14.98
C ALA A 71 -11.17 3.81 16.07
N LEU A 72 -11.41 2.50 16.26
CA LEU A 72 -12.24 2.00 17.36
C LEU A 72 -11.57 2.20 18.72
N LEU A 73 -10.28 1.89 18.84
CA LEU A 73 -9.53 2.12 20.09
C LEU A 73 -9.53 3.60 20.48
N GLN A 74 -9.33 4.49 19.50
CA GLN A 74 -9.36 5.93 19.73
C GLN A 74 -10.73 6.42 20.22
N ARG A 75 -11.83 5.82 19.73
CA ARG A 75 -13.19 6.11 20.23
C ARG A 75 -13.38 5.65 21.68
N CYS A 76 -12.70 4.60 22.09
CA CYS A 76 -12.64 4.14 23.48
C CYS A 76 -11.60 4.90 24.32
N ASN A 77 -11.04 6.00 23.82
CA ASN A 77 -10.00 6.81 24.46
C ASN A 77 -8.67 6.06 24.70
N ILE A 78 -8.37 5.02 23.92
CA ILE A 78 -7.11 4.25 23.95
C ILE A 78 -6.26 4.67 22.75
N ARG A 79 -5.11 5.31 22.99
CA ARG A 79 -4.24 5.89 21.93
C ARG A 79 -2.87 5.23 21.83
N ILE A 80 -2.85 3.91 21.65
CA ILE A 80 -1.61 3.12 21.56
C ILE A 80 -0.79 3.47 20.31
N SER A 81 -1.45 3.85 19.21
CA SER A 81 -0.81 4.23 17.94
C SER A 81 0.21 5.36 18.07
N ASN A 82 0.09 6.25 19.06
CA ASN A 82 1.07 7.31 19.33
C ASN A 82 2.40 6.77 19.87
N TYR A 83 2.36 5.62 20.54
CA TYR A 83 3.51 5.06 21.25
C TYR A 83 4.20 3.96 20.45
N VAL A 84 3.50 3.27 19.56
CA VAL A 84 4.09 2.23 18.69
C VAL A 84 4.55 2.83 17.36
N SER A 85 5.53 2.20 16.71
CA SER A 85 6.01 2.66 15.38
C SER A 85 5.04 2.37 14.24
N SER A 86 4.17 1.36 14.40
CA SER A 86 3.18 0.95 13.40
C SER A 86 2.04 0.18 14.07
N THR A 87 0.82 0.33 13.56
CA THR A 87 -0.37 -0.43 13.98
C THR A 87 -0.30 -1.90 13.59
N ASP A 88 0.61 -2.30 12.70
CA ASP A 88 0.85 -3.71 12.37
C ASP A 88 1.86 -4.41 13.32
N SER A 89 2.41 -3.67 14.29
CA SER A 89 3.41 -4.20 15.22
C SER A 89 2.85 -5.29 16.14
N LYS A 90 3.74 -6.19 16.58
CA LYS A 90 3.39 -7.27 17.50
C LYS A 90 2.79 -6.73 18.80
N SER A 91 3.41 -5.72 19.42
CA SER A 91 2.90 -5.07 20.64
C SER A 91 1.47 -4.55 20.47
N TYR A 92 1.16 -3.91 19.34
CA TYR A 92 -0.17 -3.38 19.09
C TYR A 92 -1.21 -4.51 19.02
N LYS A 93 -0.90 -5.58 18.28
CA LYS A 93 -1.79 -6.75 18.14
C LYS A 93 -1.98 -7.50 19.46
N ASP A 94 -0.92 -7.63 20.25
CA ASP A 94 -0.98 -8.31 21.55
C ASP A 94 -1.87 -7.52 22.52
N VAL A 95 -1.77 -6.19 22.56
CA VAL A 95 -2.68 -5.35 23.37
C VAL A 95 -4.13 -5.46 22.90
N VAL A 96 -4.36 -5.38 21.59
CA VAL A 96 -5.70 -5.55 21.01
C VAL A 96 -6.30 -6.91 21.35
N LYS A 97 -5.48 -7.96 21.36
CA LYS A 97 -5.90 -9.30 21.74
C LYS A 97 -6.33 -9.36 23.20
N LEU A 98 -5.56 -8.81 24.13
CA LEU A 98 -5.93 -8.74 25.54
C LEU A 98 -7.23 -7.96 25.76
N LEU A 99 -7.40 -6.84 25.05
CA LEU A 99 -8.64 -6.07 25.09
C LEU A 99 -9.84 -6.88 24.58
N SER A 100 -9.64 -7.71 23.55
CA SER A 100 -10.69 -8.61 23.04
C SER A 100 -11.05 -9.74 24.01
N GLU A 101 -10.11 -10.12 24.89
CA GLU A 101 -10.32 -11.08 25.98
C GLU A 101 -10.94 -10.42 27.23
N GLY A 102 -11.20 -9.11 27.20
CA GLY A 102 -11.82 -8.36 28.30
C GLY A 102 -10.83 -7.82 29.34
N ILE A 103 -9.52 -7.94 29.09
CA ILE A 103 -8.48 -7.41 29.99
C ILE A 103 -8.29 -5.92 29.67
N VAL A 104 -8.67 -5.07 30.63
CA VAL A 104 -8.59 -3.59 30.51
C VAL A 104 -7.60 -2.96 31.50
N ASP A 105 -6.93 -3.77 32.29
CA ASP A 105 -5.96 -3.34 33.29
C ASP A 105 -4.68 -2.78 32.63
N ALA A 106 -4.32 -1.53 32.95
CA ALA A 106 -3.22 -0.83 32.31
C ALA A 106 -1.85 -1.50 32.56
N GLU A 107 -1.62 -2.08 33.74
CA GLU A 107 -0.37 -2.78 34.06
C GLU A 107 -0.25 -4.03 33.19
N LYS A 108 -1.31 -4.82 33.10
CA LYS A 108 -1.33 -6.02 32.24
C LYS A 108 -1.16 -5.70 30.76
N LEU A 109 -1.75 -4.59 30.29
CA LEU A 109 -1.59 -4.17 28.90
C LEU A 109 -0.16 -3.67 28.60
N THR A 110 0.54 -3.09 29.57
CA THR A 110 1.91 -2.62 29.36
C THR A 110 2.95 -3.74 29.39
N GLU A 111 2.67 -4.86 30.07
CA GLU A 111 3.54 -6.06 30.09
C GLU A 111 3.78 -6.66 28.71
N VAL A 112 2.77 -6.63 27.83
CA VAL A 112 2.89 -7.16 26.46
C VAL A 112 3.56 -6.19 25.49
N ILE A 113 3.79 -4.94 25.90
CA ILE A 113 4.45 -3.96 25.05
C ILE A 113 5.95 -4.29 24.99
N HIS A 114 6.43 -4.50 23.76
CA HIS A 114 7.85 -4.77 23.50
C HIS A 114 8.77 -3.73 24.18
N GLY A 115 9.75 -4.21 24.95
CA GLY A 115 10.61 -3.36 25.79
C GLY A 115 11.37 -2.24 25.03
N ARG A 116 11.63 -2.40 23.73
CA ARG A 116 12.17 -1.32 22.89
C ARG A 116 11.26 -0.09 22.82
N THR A 117 9.95 -0.30 22.75
CA THR A 117 8.95 0.78 22.76
C THR A 117 8.91 1.45 24.13
N VAL A 118 8.93 0.65 25.19
CA VAL A 118 8.96 1.13 26.59
C VAL A 118 10.21 1.99 26.85
N LYS A 119 11.40 1.52 26.43
CA LYS A 119 12.65 2.28 26.55
C LYS A 119 12.64 3.60 25.78
N ARG A 120 11.91 3.67 24.67
CA ARG A 120 11.82 4.88 23.84
C ARG A 120 10.92 5.95 24.46
N VAL A 121 9.83 5.53 25.08
CA VAL A 121 8.81 6.43 25.64
C VAL A 121 9.11 6.79 27.09
N GLY A 122 9.81 5.91 27.82
CA GLY A 122 9.98 6.00 29.27
C GLY A 122 8.94 5.16 30.01
N LYS A 123 9.30 4.66 31.20
CA LYS A 123 8.34 4.20 32.20
C LYS A 123 8.11 5.36 33.15
N GLU A 124 6.90 5.92 33.15
CA GLU A 124 6.40 6.65 34.32
C GLU A 124 5.75 5.64 35.27
#